data_AF-A0A2X1KVI7-F1
#
_entry.id   AF-A0A2X1KVI7-F1
#
_cell.length_a   1.000
_cell.length_b   1.000
_cell.length_c   1.000
_cell.angle_alpha   90.00
_cell.angle_beta   90.00
_cell.angle_gamma   90.00
#
_symmetry.space_group_name_H-M   'P 1'
#
loop_
_entity.id
_entity.type
_entity.pdbx_description
1 polymer ?
#
loop_
_entity_poly.entity_id
_entity_poly.type
_entity_poly.pdbx_seq_one_letter_code
_entity_poly.pdbx_strand_id
1 'polypeptide(L)'
;MNCQSSPAISTGGYVRENKDFVPYFRSATPEQELGKLPLGSRPAKRRPTGGVESLRAIPWIFAWTQNRLMLPAWLGAGTALQKVVEDGKQSELEAMCRDWPFFSTRLGMLEMVFAKADLWLAEYYDQPPGRQRTVAVR
;
A
#
# COMPACT_ATOMS: atom_id res chain seq x y z
N MET A 1 5.55 -17.22 -11.71
CA MET A 1 4.39 -16.78 -10.87
C MET A 1 4.07 -17.73 -9.72
N ASN A 2 4.27 -19.05 -9.84
CA ASN A 2 4.00 -20.01 -8.75
C ASN A 2 4.88 -19.85 -7.49
N CYS A 3 6.00 -19.12 -7.54
CA CYS A 3 6.81 -18.80 -6.36
C CYS A 3 6.24 -17.63 -5.52
N GLN A 4 5.33 -16.81 -6.07
CA GLN A 4 4.75 -15.67 -5.34
C GLN A 4 3.65 -16.07 -4.35
N SER A 5 3.21 -17.34 -4.38
CA SER A 5 2.20 -17.91 -3.48
C SER A 5 2.81 -18.62 -2.25
N SER A 6 4.12 -18.50 -2.03
CA SER A 6 4.78 -19.08 -0.85
C SER A 6 4.44 -18.27 0.42
N PRO A 7 4.12 -18.90 1.56
CA PRO A 7 3.67 -18.21 2.78
C PRO A 7 4.68 -17.18 3.34
N ALA A 8 5.96 -17.32 3.00
CA ALA A 8 7.02 -16.37 3.34
C ALA A 8 6.86 -14.98 2.68
N ILE A 9 6.00 -14.86 1.66
CA ILE A 9 5.73 -13.63 0.91
C ILE A 9 4.23 -13.27 1.05
N SER A 10 3.62 -13.57 2.20
CA SER A 10 2.20 -13.26 2.40
C SER A 10 2.01 -11.80 2.83
N THR A 11 1.77 -10.91 1.86
CA THR A 11 1.31 -9.53 2.09
C THR A 11 0.09 -9.47 3.03
N GLY A 12 -0.75 -10.51 2.96
CA GLY A 12 -1.90 -10.67 3.86
C GLY A 12 -1.52 -10.87 5.33
N GLY A 13 -0.34 -11.45 5.61
CA GLY A 13 0.16 -11.66 6.97
C GLY A 13 0.43 -10.33 7.67
N TYR A 14 1.13 -9.39 7.02
CA TYR A 14 1.39 -8.07 7.65
C TYR A 14 0.10 -7.31 7.99
N VAL A 15 -0.91 -7.33 7.12
CA VAL A 15 -2.16 -6.60 7.34
C VAL A 15 -3.06 -7.27 8.39
N ARG A 16 -3.03 -8.60 8.52
CA ARG A 16 -3.93 -9.36 9.42
C ARG A 16 -3.28 -9.79 10.73
N GLU A 17 -2.00 -10.13 10.72
CA GLU A 17 -1.30 -10.75 11.84
C GLU A 17 -0.56 -9.72 12.70
N ASN A 18 -0.15 -8.58 12.11
CA ASN A 18 0.50 -7.52 12.86
C ASN A 18 -0.53 -6.72 13.68
N LYS A 19 -0.48 -6.88 15.01
CA LYS A 19 -1.38 -6.21 15.97
C LYS A 19 -1.26 -4.68 15.92
N ASP A 20 -0.10 -4.16 15.55
CA ASP A 20 0.15 -2.72 15.48
C ASP A 20 -0.31 -2.10 14.16
N PHE A 21 -0.68 -2.92 13.17
CA PHE A 21 -1.09 -2.45 11.85
C PHE A 21 -2.35 -1.59 11.89
N VAL A 22 -3.38 -2.02 12.63
CA VAL A 22 -4.65 -1.28 12.70
C VAL A 22 -4.50 0.06 13.42
N PRO A 23 -3.83 0.15 14.59
CA PRO A 23 -3.48 1.43 15.20
C PRO A 23 -2.70 2.34 14.25
N TYR A 24 -1.65 1.82 13.61
CA TYR A 24 -0.83 2.56 12.67
C TYR A 24 -1.63 3.08 11.46
N PHE A 25 -2.45 2.24 10.84
CA PHE A 25 -3.29 2.63 9.71
C PHE A 25 -4.22 3.80 10.07
N ARG A 26 -4.79 3.80 11.28
CA ARG A 26 -5.68 4.87 11.74
C ARG A 26 -4.94 6.16 12.11
N SER A 27 -3.67 6.09 12.52
CA SER A 27 -2.87 7.27 12.83
C SER A 27 -2.21 7.87 11.59
N ALA A 28 -1.66 7.04 10.72
CA ALA A 28 -0.88 7.44 9.55
C ALA A 28 -1.74 7.82 8.34
N THR A 29 -3.03 7.48 8.35
CA THR A 29 -3.96 7.79 7.26
C THR A 29 -5.20 8.52 7.76
N PRO A 30 -5.83 9.36 6.94
CA PRO A 30 -7.06 10.04 7.32
C PRO A 30 -8.31 9.14 7.20
N GLU A 31 -8.22 7.81 7.32
CA GLU A 31 -9.36 6.89 7.13
C GLU A 31 -10.58 7.28 7.97
N GLN A 32 -10.36 7.63 9.23
CA GLN A 32 -11.46 7.97 10.15
C GLN A 32 -12.15 9.28 9.75
N GLU A 33 -11.39 10.27 9.27
CA GLU A 33 -11.94 11.56 8.84
C GLU A 33 -12.64 11.43 7.49
N LEU A 34 -12.07 10.67 6.56
CA LEU A 34 -12.68 10.34 5.27
C LEU A 34 -14.04 9.66 5.42
N GLY A 35 -14.23 8.86 6.48
CA GLY A 35 -15.51 8.22 6.79
C GLY A 35 -16.59 9.18 7.32
N LYS A 36 -16.21 10.35 7.85
CA LYS A 36 -17.13 11.37 8.37
C LYS A 36 -17.57 12.37 7.29
N LEU A 37 -16.77 12.53 6.24
CA LEU A 37 -17.04 13.48 5.16
C LEU A 37 -18.07 12.90 4.16
N PRO A 38 -18.95 13.73 3.57
CA PRO A 38 -19.93 13.31 2.58
C PRO A 38 -19.29 13.10 1.19
N LEU A 39 -18.25 12.27 1.09
CA LEU A 39 -17.47 12.07 -0.14
C LEU A 39 -18.07 11.01 -1.08
N GLY A 40 -19.02 10.20 -0.62
CA GLY A 40 -19.61 9.15 -1.43
C GLY A 40 -20.99 8.73 -0.95
N SER A 41 -21.75 8.12 -1.87
CA SER A 41 -23.12 7.64 -1.59
C SER A 41 -23.17 6.34 -0.79
N ARG A 42 -22.04 5.64 -0.67
CA ARG A 42 -21.94 4.32 -0.03
C ARG A 42 -21.15 4.38 1.27
N PRO A 43 -21.52 3.60 2.29
CA PRO A 43 -20.78 3.55 3.55
C PRO A 43 -19.39 2.96 3.35
N ALA A 44 -18.38 3.55 4.00
CA ALA A 44 -16.98 3.15 3.89
C ALA A 44 -16.72 1.71 4.39
N LYS A 45 -17.47 1.26 5.39
CA LYS A 45 -17.38 -0.09 5.96
C LYS A 45 -18.61 -0.94 5.60
N ARG A 46 -18.40 -2.25 5.52
CA ARG A 46 -19.48 -3.25 5.42
C ARG A 46 -20.19 -3.45 6.76
N ARG A 47 -19.43 -3.38 7.87
CA ARG A 47 -19.94 -3.43 9.25
C ARG A 47 -19.37 -2.24 10.01
N PRO A 48 -20.20 -1.32 10.55
CA PRO A 48 -19.70 -0.12 11.23
C PRO A 48 -18.77 -0.41 12.41
N THR A 49 -19.01 -1.52 13.12
CA THR A 49 -18.22 -1.97 14.28
C THR A 49 -17.04 -2.87 13.92
N GLY A 50 -16.83 -3.16 12.64
CA GLY A 50 -15.77 -4.07 12.18
C GLY A 50 -14.38 -3.44 12.16
N GLY A 51 -13.35 -4.30 12.15
CA GLY A 51 -11.94 -3.93 11.97
C GLY A 51 -11.63 -3.52 10.53
N VAL A 52 -10.33 -3.49 10.18
CA VAL A 52 -9.86 -3.13 8.82
C VAL A 52 -10.40 -4.09 7.76
N GLU A 53 -10.71 -5.34 8.13
CA GLU A 53 -11.30 -6.36 7.27
C GLU A 53 -12.72 -5.98 6.81
N SER A 54 -13.39 -5.08 7.53
CA SER A 54 -14.72 -4.58 7.16
C SER A 54 -14.67 -3.39 6.20
N LEU A 55 -13.49 -2.81 5.98
CA LEU A 55 -13.31 -1.65 5.11
C LEU A 55 -13.46 -2.06 3.64
N ARG A 56 -14.12 -1.21 2.85
CA ARG A 56 -14.23 -1.45 1.40
C ARG A 56 -12.93 -1.07 0.69
N ALA A 57 -12.73 -1.66 -0.49
CA ALA A 57 -11.52 -1.44 -1.30
C ALA A 57 -11.29 0.05 -1.66
N ILE A 58 -12.35 0.80 -1.98
CA ILE A 58 -12.21 2.24 -2.33
C ILE A 58 -11.69 3.04 -1.12
N PRO A 59 -12.35 3.05 0.06
CA PRO A 59 -11.82 3.72 1.25
C PRO A 59 -10.42 3.25 1.65
N TRP A 60 -10.15 1.95 1.51
CA TRP A 60 -8.83 1.38 1.80
C TRP A 60 -7.73 2.00 0.93
N ILE A 61 -7.88 1.94 -0.40
CA ILE A 61 -6.91 2.52 -1.33
C ILE A 61 -6.83 4.03 -1.14
N PHE A 62 -8.00 4.69 -0.99
CA PHE A 62 -8.06 6.14 -0.90
C PHE A 62 -7.33 6.69 0.32
N ALA A 63 -7.43 6.03 1.48
CA ALA A 63 -6.71 6.44 2.69
C ALA A 63 -5.19 6.44 2.50
N TRP A 64 -4.63 5.39 1.88
CA TRP A 64 -3.19 5.29 1.57
C TRP A 64 -2.73 6.19 0.41
N THR A 65 -3.65 6.61 -0.45
CA THR A 65 -3.36 7.61 -1.47
C THR A 65 -3.17 8.99 -0.83
N GLN A 66 -3.93 9.32 0.22
CA GLN A 66 -3.84 10.64 0.87
C GLN A 66 -2.49 10.84 1.57
N ASN A 67 -1.95 9.83 2.26
CA ASN A 67 -0.66 9.95 2.95
C ASN A 67 0.56 9.68 2.03
N ARG A 68 0.33 9.52 0.72
CA ARG A 68 1.37 9.28 -0.30
C ARG A 68 2.20 7.99 -0.13
N LEU A 69 1.84 7.10 0.78
CA LEU A 69 2.53 5.81 0.93
C LEU A 69 2.09 4.79 -0.12
N MET A 70 0.83 4.85 -0.59
CA MET A 70 0.29 3.95 -1.62
C MET A 70 0.43 2.44 -1.28
N LEU A 71 0.52 2.11 0.01
CA LEU A 71 0.87 0.78 0.54
C LEU A 71 0.17 -0.40 -0.17
N PRO A 72 -1.16 -0.37 -0.42
CA PRO A 72 -1.86 -1.52 -1.01
C PRO A 72 -1.44 -1.88 -2.42
N ALA A 73 -0.83 -0.94 -3.15
CA ALA A 73 -0.50 -1.11 -4.55
C ALA A 73 0.86 -1.81 -4.77
N TRP A 74 1.76 -1.77 -3.79
CA TRP A 74 3.12 -2.32 -3.92
C TRP A 74 3.52 -3.30 -2.81
N LEU A 75 2.81 -3.36 -1.68
CA LEU A 75 3.21 -4.19 -0.54
C LEU A 75 3.39 -5.67 -0.94
N GLY A 76 4.60 -6.18 -0.69
CA GLY A 76 5.04 -7.55 -1.01
C GLY A 76 5.54 -7.76 -2.44
N ALA A 77 5.26 -6.87 -3.40
CA ALA A 77 5.76 -7.01 -4.76
C ALA A 77 7.29 -6.93 -4.83
N GLY A 78 7.88 -5.91 -4.18
CA GLY A 78 9.33 -5.72 -4.13
C GLY A 78 10.04 -6.90 -3.45
N THR A 79 9.57 -7.32 -2.28
CA THR A 79 10.11 -8.48 -1.54
C THR A 79 10.03 -9.77 -2.37
N ALA A 80 8.93 -9.98 -3.10
CA ALA A 80 8.77 -11.14 -3.97
C ALA A 80 9.77 -11.14 -5.13
N LEU A 81 9.97 -9.99 -5.78
CA LEU A 81 10.93 -9.83 -6.87
C LEU A 81 12.36 -10.02 -6.36
N GLN A 82 12.70 -9.38 -5.24
CA GLN A 82 14.00 -9.49 -4.60
C GLN A 82 14.37 -10.93 -4.26
N LYS A 83 13.42 -11.70 -3.71
CA LYS A 83 13.64 -13.12 -3.40
C LYS A 83 13.99 -13.95 -4.63
N VAL A 84 13.34 -13.69 -5.76
CA VAL A 84 13.60 -14.39 -7.02
C VAL A 84 14.96 -14.01 -7.61
N VAL A 85 15.39 -12.76 -7.44
CA VAL A 85 16.75 -12.30 -7.79
C VAL A 85 17.80 -13.01 -6.95
N GLU A 86 17.58 -13.10 -5.63
CA GLU A 86 18.46 -13.82 -4.68
C GLU A 86 18.57 -15.32 -4.99
N ASP A 87 17.51 -15.92 -5.55
CA ASP A 87 17.51 -17.31 -6.04
C ASP A 87 18.24 -17.48 -7.39
N GLY A 88 18.91 -16.44 -7.91
CA GLY A 88 19.69 -16.47 -9.14
C GLY A 88 18.85 -16.40 -10.42
N LYS A 89 17.56 -16.09 -10.33
CA LYS A 89 16.61 -16.12 -11.46
C LYS A 89 16.35 -14.73 -12.06
N GLN A 90 17.28 -13.81 -11.93
CA GLN A 90 17.14 -12.47 -12.50
C GLN A 90 16.93 -12.50 -14.03
N SER A 91 17.69 -13.34 -14.74
CA SER A 91 17.56 -13.47 -16.20
C SER A 91 16.17 -13.93 -16.64
N GLU A 92 15.49 -14.76 -15.83
CA GLU A 92 14.10 -15.17 -16.08
C GLU A 92 13.14 -13.98 -15.91
N LEU A 93 13.33 -13.14 -14.89
CA LEU A 93 12.53 -11.93 -14.69
C LEU A 93 12.71 -10.92 -15.84
N GLU A 94 13.93 -10.75 -16.34
CA GLU A 94 14.21 -9.88 -17.48
C GLU A 94 13.61 -10.42 -18.78
N ALA A 95 13.69 -11.73 -19.01
CA ALA A 95 13.02 -12.38 -20.15
C ALA A 95 11.49 -12.22 -20.06
N MET A 96 10.91 -12.44 -18.88
CA MET A 96 9.49 -12.17 -18.65
C MET A 96 9.13 -10.70 -18.90
N CYS A 97 10.01 -9.76 -18.55
CA CYS A 97 9.77 -8.33 -18.80
C CYS A 97 9.80 -7.99 -20.30
N ARG A 98 10.71 -8.58 -21.07
CA ARG A 98 10.80 -8.34 -22.52
C ARG A 98 9.71 -9.05 -23.31
N ASP A 99 9.46 -10.30 -22.98
CA ASP A 99 8.72 -11.21 -23.86
C ASP A 99 7.27 -11.43 -23.40
N TRP A 100 6.92 -11.02 -22.18
CA TRP A 100 5.58 -11.21 -21.64
C TRP A 100 4.87 -9.88 -21.29
N PRO A 101 3.95 -9.41 -22.16
CA PRO A 101 3.24 -8.15 -21.97
C PRO A 101 2.50 -8.01 -20.64
N PHE A 102 2.00 -9.11 -20.07
CA PHE A 102 1.35 -9.08 -18.76
C PHE A 102 2.34 -8.70 -17.65
N PHE A 103 3.55 -9.26 -17.68
CA PHE A 103 4.56 -9.00 -16.66
C PHE A 103 5.13 -7.58 -16.78
N SER A 104 5.43 -7.13 -18.00
CA SER A 104 5.87 -5.74 -18.23
C SER A 104 4.80 -4.73 -17.83
N THR A 105 3.53 -4.97 -18.17
CA THR A 105 2.41 -4.10 -17.72
C THR A 105 2.31 -4.08 -16.20
N ARG A 106 2.52 -5.21 -15.53
CA ARG A 106 2.49 -5.27 -14.07
C ARG A 106 3.63 -4.47 -13.43
N LEU A 107 4.83 -4.53 -13.98
CA LEU A 107 5.96 -3.72 -13.53
C LEU A 107 5.73 -2.23 -13.82
N GLY A 108 5.25 -1.87 -15.00
CA GLY A 108 4.91 -0.47 -15.34
C GLY A 108 3.83 0.12 -14.42
N MET A 109 2.86 -0.68 -13.99
CA MET A 109 1.90 -0.26 -12.97
C MET A 109 2.56 0.05 -11.62
N LEU A 110 3.56 -0.74 -11.21
CA LEU A 110 4.33 -0.48 -9.99
C LEU A 110 5.18 0.79 -10.13
N GLU A 111 5.84 0.98 -11.27
CA GLU A 111 6.60 2.21 -11.56
C GLU A 111 5.72 3.46 -11.47
N MET A 112 4.53 3.44 -12.06
CA MET A 112 3.57 4.54 -11.97
C MET A 112 3.12 4.82 -10.54
N VAL A 113 2.92 3.77 -9.74
CA VAL A 113 2.59 3.90 -8.31
C VAL A 113 3.74 4.55 -7.56
N PHE A 114 4.98 4.09 -7.77
CA PHE A 114 6.17 4.66 -7.13
C PHE A 114 6.41 6.11 -7.54
N ALA A 115 6.15 6.48 -8.79
CA ALA A 115 6.22 7.87 -9.27
C ALA A 115 5.22 8.80 -8.55
N LYS A 116 4.14 8.26 -7.98
CA LYS A 116 3.16 9.01 -7.19
C LYS A 116 3.40 8.91 -5.69
N ALA A 117 4.18 7.93 -5.23
CA ALA A 117 4.52 7.80 -3.83
C ALA A 117 5.50 8.89 -3.40
N ASP A 118 5.39 9.35 -2.17
CA ASP A 118 6.32 10.32 -1.61
C ASP A 118 6.61 9.94 -0.15
N LEU A 119 7.82 9.41 0.07
CA LEU A 119 8.24 8.91 1.38
C LEU A 119 8.46 10.04 2.39
N TRP A 120 8.84 11.23 1.92
CA TRP A 120 9.01 12.39 2.80
C TRP A 120 7.66 12.86 3.32
N LEU A 121 6.64 12.93 2.45
CA LEU A 121 5.27 13.21 2.90
C LEU A 121 4.76 12.09 3.81
N ALA A 122 4.95 10.83 3.46
CA ALA A 122 4.51 9.72 4.30
C ALA A 122 5.12 9.79 5.71
N GLU A 123 6.43 10.04 5.82
CA GLU A 123 7.11 10.23 7.10
C GLU A 123 6.59 11.46 7.87
N TYR A 124 6.24 12.54 7.17
CA TYR A 124 5.61 13.71 7.79
C TYR A 124 4.23 13.38 8.40
N TYR A 125 3.43 12.51 7.76
CA TYR A 125 2.16 12.03 8.30
C TYR A 125 2.35 11.09 9.52
N ASP A 126 3.47 10.37 9.59
CA ASP A 126 3.79 9.51 10.74
C ASP A 126 4.23 10.28 11.99
N GLN A 127 4.53 11.58 11.85
CA GLN A 127 4.92 12.40 12.99
C GLN A 127 3.75 12.64 13.95
N PRO A 128 3.99 12.60 15.27
CA PRO A 128 2.96 12.90 16.25
C PRO A 128 2.44 14.34 16.09
N PRO A 129 1.16 14.59 16.42
CA PRO A 129 0.57 15.92 16.36
C PRO A 129 1.43 16.96 17.10
N GLY A 130 1.79 18.06 16.44
CA GLY A 130 2.59 19.14 17.01
C GLY A 130 4.09 19.11 16.70
N ARG A 131 4.61 18.05 16.04
CA ARG A 131 6.02 18.01 15.55
C ARG A 131 6.15 18.30 14.06
N GLN A 132 5.02 18.36 13.36
CA GLN A 132 4.91 18.76 11.97
C GLN A 132 5.42 20.20 11.80
N ARG A 133 6.60 20.36 11.17
CA ARG A 133 7.12 21.67 10.80
C ARG A 133 6.11 22.33 9.87
N THR A 134 5.63 23.52 10.24
CA THR A 134 4.68 24.28 9.42
C THR A 134 5.24 24.41 8.00
N VAL A 135 4.61 23.73 7.04
CA VAL A 135 4.83 24.03 5.63
C VAL A 135 4.18 25.39 5.43
N ALA A 136 4.98 26.44 5.52
CA ALA A 136 4.54 27.78 5.17
C ALA A 136 4.17 27.75 3.68
N VAL A 137 2.86 27.70 3.41
CA VAL A 137 2.33 27.99 2.08
C VAL A 137 2.61 29.47 1.85
N ARG A 138 3.68 29.75 1.11
CA ARG A 138 3.93 31.07 0.51
C ARG A 138 3.27 31.14 -0.85
#